data_AF-A0AAN0M1G8-F1
#
_entry.id   AF-A0AAN0M1G8-F1
#
_cell.length_a   1.000
_cell.length_b   1.000
_cell.length_c   1.000
_cell.angle_alpha   90.00
_cell.angle_beta   90.00
_cell.angle_gamma   90.00
#
_symmetry.space_group_name_H-M   'P 1'
#
loop_
_entity.id
_entity.type
_entity.pdbx_description
1 polymer ?
#
loop_
_entity_poly.entity_id
_entity_poly.type
_entity_poly.pdbx_seq_one_letter_code
_entity_poly.pdbx_strand_id
1 'polypeptide(L)'
;MSIHLKGLKPGDLGEVTLIVGDPGRVELISSLFTNVESVVDTSREFVLYVGEYQGRRVSVCSTGIGVGSTEIAITELWRMMHK
;
A
#
# COMPACT_ATOMS: atom_id res chain seq x y z
N MET A 1 14.65 -3.13 1.82
CA MET A 1 14.28 -3.85 0.59
C MET A 1 13.09 -4.73 0.93
N SER A 2 11.96 -4.50 0.27
CA SER A 2 10.77 -5.34 0.31
C SER A 2 10.98 -6.60 -0.54
N ILE A 3 10.30 -7.68 -0.19
CA ILE A 3 10.37 -8.95 -0.93
C ILE A 3 9.09 -9.12 -1.76
N HIS A 4 7.94 -8.88 -1.14
CA HIS A 4 6.63 -9.05 -1.76
C HIS A 4 6.05 -7.73 -2.27
N LEU A 5 6.23 -6.63 -1.54
CA LEU A 5 5.86 -5.27 -1.97
C LEU A 5 6.93 -4.67 -2.89
N LYS A 6 7.18 -5.32 -4.03
CA LYS A 6 8.30 -5.01 -4.93
C LYS A 6 8.30 -3.54 -5.35
N GLY A 7 9.45 -2.89 -5.16
CA GLY A 7 9.64 -1.48 -5.51
C GLY A 7 9.48 -0.52 -4.33
N LEU A 8 8.81 -0.94 -3.26
CA LEU A 8 8.62 -0.14 -2.05
C LEU A 8 9.95 0.21 -1.36
N LYS A 9 10.14 1.49 -1.08
CA LYS A 9 11.30 2.08 -0.40
C LYS A 9 10.88 2.83 0.88
N PRO A 10 11.83 3.04 1.80
CA PRO A 10 11.63 3.95 2.93
C PRO A 10 11.20 5.34 2.44
N GLY A 11 10.17 5.92 3.07
CA GLY A 11 9.62 7.23 2.73
C GLY A 11 8.54 7.24 1.63
N ASP A 12 8.26 6.12 0.98
CA ASP A 12 7.21 6.06 -0.05
C ASP A 12 5.80 6.12 0.56
N LEU A 13 5.62 5.61 1.78
CA LEU A 13 4.31 5.54 2.44
C LEU A 13 3.84 6.90 2.96
N GLY A 14 2.52 7.09 2.99
CA GLY A 14 1.86 8.18 3.67
C GLY A 14 1.86 8.00 5.20
N GLU A 15 1.32 9.00 5.90
CA GLU A 15 1.16 8.97 7.36
C GLU A 15 0.27 7.81 7.82
N VAL A 16 -0.72 7.47 7.00
CA VAL A 16 -1.69 6.41 7.27
C VAL A 16 -1.77 5.50 6.05
N THR A 17 -1.70 4.19 6.28
CA THR A 17 -1.90 3.15 5.26
C THR A 17 -3.18 2.39 5.54
N LEU A 18 -4.15 2.49 4.63
CA LEU A 18 -5.35 1.67 4.62
C LEU A 18 -5.02 0.27 4.08
N ILE A 19 -5.63 -0.74 4.69
CA ILE A 19 -5.40 -2.14 4.33
C ILE A 19 -6.72 -2.73 3.82
N VAL A 20 -6.68 -3.30 2.61
CA VAL A 20 -7.81 -3.98 1.99
C VAL A 20 -7.41 -5.38 1.50
N GLY A 21 -8.35 -6.31 1.42
CA GLY A 21 -8.03 -7.64 0.90
C GLY A 21 -7.90 -7.67 -0.63
N ASP A 22 -8.75 -6.93 -1.32
CA ASP A 22 -8.91 -7.00 -2.79
C ASP A 22 -8.16 -5.87 -3.50
N PRO A 23 -7.29 -6.15 -4.48
CA PRO A 23 -6.67 -5.15 -5.36
C PRO A 23 -7.66 -4.17 -5.99
N GLY A 24 -8.86 -4.63 -6.38
CA GLY A 24 -9.87 -3.74 -6.99
C GLY A 24 -10.36 -2.65 -6.02
N ARG A 25 -10.26 -2.88 -4.70
CA ARG A 25 -10.57 -1.84 -3.70
C ARG A 25 -9.47 -0.80 -3.56
N VAL A 26 -8.23 -1.11 -3.93
CA VAL A 26 -7.13 -0.14 -3.96
C VAL A 26 -7.42 0.94 -5.00
N GLU A 27 -7.80 0.53 -6.21
CA GLU A 27 -8.21 1.46 -7.28
C GLU A 27 -9.41 2.31 -6.85
N LEU A 28 -10.47 1.67 -6.33
CA LEU A 28 -11.67 2.37 -5.85
C LEU A 28 -11.34 3.43 -4.79
N ILE A 29 -10.56 3.08 -3.77
CA ILE A 29 -10.21 4.01 -2.68
C ILE A 29 -9.27 5.11 -3.20
N SER A 30 -8.28 4.75 -4.00
CA SER A 30 -7.32 5.72 -4.55
C SER A 30 -7.96 6.74 -5.49
N SER A 31 -9.12 6.42 -6.10
CA SER A 31 -9.90 7.39 -6.89
C SER A 31 -10.40 8.60 -6.06
N LEU A 32 -10.41 8.48 -4.73
CA LEU A 32 -10.77 9.55 -3.80
C LEU A 32 -9.57 10.44 -3.43
N PHE A 33 -8.35 10.05 -3.82
CA PHE A 33 -7.13 10.80 -3.52
C PHE A 33 -6.80 11.79 -4.64
N THR A 34 -5.97 12.77 -4.32
CA THR A 34 -5.27 13.63 -5.30
C THR A 34 -3.80 13.21 -5.38
N ASN A 35 -3.09 13.61 -6.45
CA ASN A 35 -1.65 13.33 -6.63
C ASN A 35 -1.29 11.83 -6.46
N VAL A 36 -2.08 10.95 -7.07
CA VAL A 36 -1.94 9.50 -6.91
C VAL A 36 -0.70 8.98 -7.63
N GLU A 37 0.08 8.17 -6.93
CA GLU A 37 1.24 7.43 -7.41
C GLU A 37 1.04 5.93 -7.14
N SER A 38 1.27 5.11 -8.17
CA SER A 38 1.36 3.64 -8.02
C SER A 38 2.77 3.27 -7.57
N VAL A 39 2.92 2.85 -6.32
CA VAL A 39 4.21 2.46 -5.72
C VAL A 39 4.48 0.97 -5.92
N VAL A 40 3.42 0.16 -5.85
CA VAL A 40 3.44 -1.26 -6.25
C VAL A 40 2.26 -1.48 -7.19
N ASP A 41 2.55 -1.62 -8.48
CA ASP A 41 1.53 -1.73 -9.52
C ASP A 41 0.85 -3.11 -9.50
N THR A 42 1.62 -4.19 -9.62
CA THR A 42 1.13 -5.54 -9.35
C THR A 42 2.28 -6.46 -8.98
N SER A 43 2.28 -6.92 -7.73
CA SER A 43 3.12 -8.03 -7.29
C SER A 43 2.22 -9.11 -6.70
N ARG A 44 1.80 -10.06 -7.55
CA ARG A 44 0.75 -11.04 -7.21
C ARG A 44 -0.55 -10.33 -6.78
N GLU A 45 -1.01 -10.55 -5.55
CA GLU A 45 -2.18 -9.90 -4.95
C GLU A 45 -1.90 -8.53 -4.32
N PHE A 46 -0.65 -8.05 -4.31
CA PHE A 46 -0.27 -6.78 -3.68
C PHE A 46 -0.24 -5.63 -4.68
N VAL A 47 -1.04 -4.61 -4.39
CA VAL A 47 -1.13 -3.32 -5.08
C VAL A 47 -1.08 -2.25 -4.01
N LEU A 48 -0.24 -1.23 -4.18
CA LEU A 48 -0.04 -0.15 -3.21
C LEU A 48 -0.02 1.18 -3.92
N TYR A 49 -1.01 2.01 -3.65
CA TYR A 49 -1.08 3.38 -4.15
C TYR A 49 -0.89 4.36 -3.00
N VAL A 50 -0.28 5.50 -3.32
CA VAL A 50 -0.06 6.61 -2.40
C VAL A 50 -0.63 7.86 -3.03
N GLY A 51 -1.20 8.75 -2.24
CA GLY A 51 -1.70 10.03 -2.72
C GLY A 51 -2.00 10.94 -1.55
N GLU A 52 -2.84 11.93 -1.78
CA GLU A 52 -3.27 12.89 -0.78
C GLU A 52 -4.79 12.82 -0.60
N TYR A 53 -5.22 12.83 0.66
CA TYR A 53 -6.62 12.94 1.02
C TYR A 53 -6.77 14.03 2.07
N GLN A 54 -7.56 15.07 1.76
CA GLN A 54 -7.75 16.23 2.65
C GLN A 54 -6.42 16.87 3.11
N GLY A 55 -5.46 16.99 2.20
CA GLY A 55 -4.14 17.59 2.47
C GLY A 55 -3.18 16.70 3.27
N ARG A 56 -3.51 15.43 3.48
CA ARG A 56 -2.66 14.46 4.18
C ARG A 56 -2.18 13.39 3.23
N ARG A 57 -0.89 13.06 3.27
CA ARG A 57 -0.33 11.98 2.46
C ARG A 57 -0.79 10.64 3.05
N VAL A 58 -1.50 9.85 2.26
CA VAL A 58 -2.11 8.56 2.66
C VAL A 58 -1.76 7.47 1.66
N SER A 59 -1.86 6.23 2.10
CA SER A 59 -1.60 5.05 1.28
C SER A 59 -2.76 4.05 1.38
N VAL A 60 -2.93 3.22 0.36
CA VAL A 60 -3.84 2.06 0.40
C VAL A 60 -3.15 0.84 -0.22
N CYS A 61 -3.15 -0.28 0.49
CA CYS A 61 -2.48 -1.52 0.10
C CYS A 61 -3.46 -2.70 0.08
N SER A 62 -3.47 -3.49 -0.99
CA SER A 62 -4.11 -4.81 -0.97
C SER A 62 -3.23 -5.85 -0.29
N THR A 63 -3.85 -6.86 0.32
CA THR A 63 -3.15 -7.94 1.03
C THR A 63 -3.63 -9.35 0.68
N GLY A 64 -4.48 -9.50 -0.33
CA GLY A 64 -5.16 -10.77 -0.57
C GLY A 64 -6.03 -11.22 0.61
N ILE A 65 -6.28 -12.53 0.66
CA ILE A 65 -7.12 -13.18 1.67
C ILE A 65 -6.26 -14.16 2.49
N GLY A 66 -6.44 -14.12 3.81
CA GLY A 66 -5.83 -15.07 4.74
C GLY A 66 -4.65 -14.48 5.52
N VAL A 67 -4.42 -15.04 6.70
CA VAL A 67 -3.47 -14.51 7.68
C VAL A 67 -2.05 -14.35 7.13
N GLY A 68 -1.56 -15.31 6.33
CA GLY A 68 -0.20 -15.27 5.81
C GLY A 68 0.05 -14.12 4.84
N SER A 69 -0.88 -13.85 3.92
CA SER A 69 -0.70 -12.75 2.95
C SER A 69 -0.86 -11.39 3.63
N THR A 70 -1.80 -11.26 4.58
CA THR A 70 -1.93 -10.08 5.42
C THR A 70 -0.69 -9.83 6.29
N GLU A 71 -0.12 -10.86 6.93
CA GLU A 71 1.09 -10.75 7.74
C GLU A 71 2.29 -10.28 6.91
N ILE A 72 2.46 -10.84 5.71
CA ILE A 72 3.52 -10.43 4.76
C ILE A 72 3.41 -8.93 4.46
N ALA A 73 2.24 -8.47 4.04
CA ALA A 73 2.03 -7.06 3.70
C ALA A 73 2.29 -6.14 4.90
N ILE A 74 1.69 -6.43 6.05
CA ILE A 74 1.83 -5.61 7.26
C ILE A 74 3.29 -5.57 7.72
N THR A 75 3.99 -6.71 7.73
CA THR A 75 5.39 -6.78 8.17
C THR A 75 6.30 -5.96 7.26
N GLU A 76 6.11 -6.03 5.95
CA GLU A 76 6.91 -5.26 5.01
C GLU A 76 6.59 -3.76 5.06
N LEU A 77 5.32 -3.38 5.13
CA LEU A 77 4.89 -1.98 5.33
C LEU A 77 5.49 -1.40 6.62
N TRP A 78 5.34 -2.10 7.74
CA TRP A 78 5.84 -1.65 9.04
C TRP A 78 7.35 -1.40 9.03
N ARG A 79 8.12 -2.28 8.38
CA ARG A 79 9.57 -2.13 8.21
C ARG A 79 9.95 -0.91 7.36
N MET A 80 9.09 -0.42 6.48
CA MET A 80 9.36 0.76 5.64
C MET A 80 8.95 2.07 6.33
N MET A 81 8.05 2.01 7.30
CA MET A 81 7.65 3.19 8.10
C MET A 81 8.67 3.54 9.21
N HIS A 82 9.50 2.58 9.63
CA HIS A 82 10.44 2.73 10.75
C HIS A 82 11.91 2.69 10.30
N LYS A 83 12.17 2.98 9.03
CA LYS A 83 13.51 3.07 8.45
C LYS A 83 13.65 4.40 7.72
#